data_AF-A0A2V8XU28-F1
#
_entry.id   AF-A0A2V8XU28-F1
#
_cell.length_a   1.000
_cell.length_b   1.000
_cell.length_c   1.000
_cell.angle_alpha   90.00
_cell.angle_beta   90.00
_cell.angle_gamma   90.00
#
_symmetry.space_group_name_H-M   'P 1'
#
loop_
_entity.id
_entity.type
_entity.pdbx_description
1 polymer ?
#
loop_
_entity_poly.entity_id
_entity_poly.type
_entity_poly.pdbx_seq_one_letter_code
_entity_poly.pdbx_strand_id
1 'polypeptide(L)'
;KFSPNLQYYGEFTQRSHGVRRDGSAALDLAGVASGRFDGFWEFGLNKWDTAAGVLLIQEAGGKVTDFQGNPYQLGGPVILATNGLIHEEMRSAALEIYRRAPAPGSRSLGG
;
A
#
# COMPACT_ATOMS: atom_id res chain seq x y z
N LYS A 1 -17.97 1.48 11.37
CA LYS A 1 -16.93 2.28 10.67
C LYS A 1 -16.51 1.53 9.41
N PHE A 2 -16.81 2.03 8.22
CA PHE A 2 -16.34 1.42 6.98
C PHE A 2 -14.84 1.69 6.85
N SER A 3 -14.02 0.63 6.85
CA SER A 3 -12.58 0.76 6.61
C SER A 3 -12.34 0.64 5.10
N PRO A 4 -11.76 1.64 4.43
CA PRO A 4 -11.37 1.52 3.03
C PRO A 4 -10.55 0.27 2.74
N ASN A 5 -9.70 -0.15 3.68
CA ASN A 5 -8.88 -1.36 3.56
C ASN A 5 -9.70 -2.62 3.29
N LEU A 6 -10.94 -2.73 3.82
CA LEU A 6 -11.73 -3.94 3.66
C LEU A 6 -12.16 -4.19 2.20
N GLN A 7 -12.46 -3.12 1.47
CA GLN A 7 -12.79 -3.20 0.05
C GLN A 7 -11.57 -3.67 -0.76
N TYR A 8 -10.40 -3.08 -0.51
CA TYR A 8 -9.16 -3.46 -1.17
C TYR A 8 -8.74 -4.90 -0.82
N TYR A 9 -8.95 -5.32 0.44
CA TYR A 9 -8.67 -6.67 0.88
C TYR A 9 -9.43 -7.70 0.04
N GLY A 10 -10.74 -7.51 -0.16
CA GLY A 10 -11.55 -8.41 -0.98
C GLY A 10 -11.10 -8.48 -2.44
N GLU A 11 -10.81 -7.34 -3.05
CA GLU A 11 -10.36 -7.26 -4.44
C GLU A 11 -8.97 -7.87 -4.65
N PHE A 12 -8.00 -7.57 -3.78
CA PHE A 12 -6.67 -8.15 -3.88
C PHE A 12 -6.67 -9.64 -3.55
N THR A 13 -7.55 -10.12 -2.66
CA THR A 13 -7.71 -11.56 -2.40
C THR A 13 -8.15 -12.32 -3.65
N GLN A 14 -8.96 -11.70 -4.52
CA GLN A 14 -9.39 -12.33 -5.77
C GLN A 14 -8.32 -12.30 -6.89
N ARG A 15 -7.30 -11.44 -6.76
CA ARG A 15 -6.29 -11.19 -7.79
C ARG A 15 -4.90 -11.71 -7.42
N SER A 16 -4.74 -12.28 -6.24
CA SER A 16 -3.45 -12.75 -5.72
C SER A 16 -3.59 -14.14 -5.11
N HIS A 17 -2.45 -14.77 -4.81
CA HIS A 17 -2.43 -16.05 -4.09
C HIS A 17 -2.87 -15.95 -2.62
N GLY A 18 -2.94 -14.74 -2.07
CA GLY A 18 -3.42 -14.51 -0.71
C GLY A 18 -3.05 -13.13 -0.19
N VAL A 19 -3.89 -12.62 0.70
CA VAL A 19 -3.67 -11.36 1.42
C VAL A 19 -3.50 -11.67 2.91
N ARG A 20 -2.60 -10.95 3.57
CA ARG A 20 -2.34 -11.05 5.01
C ARG A 20 -2.69 -9.74 5.71
N ARG A 21 -2.94 -9.81 7.01
CA ARG A 21 -3.20 -8.65 7.87
C ARG A 21 -2.63 -8.93 9.26
N ASP A 22 -1.31 -8.83 9.36
CA ASP A 22 -0.56 -9.29 10.54
C ASP A 22 -0.61 -8.29 11.70
N GLY A 23 -1.20 -7.11 11.47
CA GLY A 23 -1.54 -6.13 12.52
C GLY A 23 -0.42 -5.17 12.87
N SER A 24 0.70 -5.20 12.13
CA SER A 24 1.83 -4.28 12.31
C SER A 24 2.38 -3.85 10.95
N ALA A 25 2.07 -2.61 10.55
CA ALA A 25 2.54 -2.05 9.29
C ALA A 25 4.08 -2.08 9.16
N ALA A 26 4.80 -1.85 10.26
CA ALA A 26 6.26 -1.90 10.25
C ALA A 26 6.79 -3.32 9.93
N LEU A 27 6.17 -4.37 10.48
CA LEU A 27 6.52 -5.75 10.16
C LEU A 27 6.10 -6.13 8.74
N ASP A 28 4.93 -5.68 8.29
CA ASP A 28 4.45 -5.93 6.94
C ASP A 28 5.40 -5.33 5.88
N LEU A 29 5.85 -4.08 6.09
CA LEU A 29 6.85 -3.43 5.22
C LEU A 29 8.20 -4.15 5.24
N ALA A 30 8.67 -4.60 6.41
CA ALA A 30 9.87 -5.44 6.48
C ALA A 30 9.68 -6.80 5.78
N GLY A 31 8.45 -7.33 5.78
CA GLY A 31 8.05 -8.50 5.01
C GLY A 31 8.21 -8.28 3.51
N VAL A 32 7.83 -7.11 3.00
CA VAL A 32 8.08 -6.74 1.60
C VAL A 32 9.57 -6.62 1.30
N ALA A 33 10.33 -5.89 2.13
CA ALA A 33 11.77 -5.72 1.93
C ALA A 33 12.55 -7.04 1.94
N SER A 34 12.11 -8.03 2.73
CA SER A 34 12.72 -9.36 2.82
C SER A 34 12.18 -10.38 1.82
N GLY A 35 11.26 -9.98 0.93
CA GLY A 35 10.67 -10.86 -0.08
C GLY A 35 9.67 -11.89 0.48
N ARG A 36 9.18 -11.71 1.72
CA ARG A 36 8.09 -12.53 2.27
C ARG A 36 6.74 -12.15 1.69
N PHE A 37 6.57 -10.89 1.32
CA PHE A 37 5.38 -10.35 0.67
C PHE A 37 5.77 -9.60 -0.60
N ASP A 38 4.95 -9.67 -1.64
CA ASP A 38 5.22 -8.94 -2.88
C ASP A 38 4.79 -7.47 -2.81
N GLY A 39 3.82 -7.15 -1.95
CA GLY A 39 3.33 -5.80 -1.78
C GLY A 39 2.51 -5.57 -0.50
N PHE A 40 2.34 -4.30 -0.18
CA PHE A 40 1.64 -3.77 0.99
C PHE A 40 0.89 -2.50 0.61
N TRP A 41 -0.32 -2.33 1.15
CA TRP A 41 -1.05 -1.08 1.11
C TRP A 41 -1.75 -0.82 2.44
N GLU A 42 -1.82 0.43 2.85
CA GLU A 42 -2.69 0.83 3.95
C GLU A 42 -3.00 2.33 3.89
N PHE A 43 -4.15 2.72 4.44
CA PHE A 43 -4.58 4.11 4.57
C PHE A 43 -4.35 4.65 5.98
N GLY A 44 -3.95 5.92 6.08
CA GLY A 44 -3.97 6.67 7.34
C GLY A 44 -2.97 6.20 8.39
N LEU A 45 -1.83 5.63 7.98
CA LEU A 45 -0.73 5.29 8.88
C LEU A 45 0.03 6.55 9.32
N ASN A 46 0.57 6.54 10.53
CA ASN A 46 1.43 7.63 10.99
C ASN A 46 2.83 7.49 10.40
N LYS A 47 3.57 8.61 10.37
CA LYS A 47 4.97 8.64 9.89
C LYS A 47 5.88 7.61 10.57
N TRP A 48 5.68 7.33 11.85
CA TRP A 48 6.49 6.35 12.59
C TRP A 48 6.14 4.90 12.26
N ASP A 49 4.92 4.64 11.76
CA ASP A 49 4.50 3.31 11.34
C ASP A 49 5.20 2.87 10.04
N THR A 50 5.61 3.84 9.20
CA THR A 50 6.17 3.58 7.86
C THR A 50 7.65 3.95 7.70
N ALA A 51 8.18 4.92 8.46
CA ALA A 51 9.52 5.48 8.22
C ALA A 51 10.64 4.44 8.07
N ALA A 52 10.73 3.49 8.99
CA ALA A 52 11.76 2.44 8.92
C ALA A 52 11.53 1.49 7.73
N GLY A 53 10.30 1.05 7.52
CA GLY A 53 9.95 0.12 6.47
C GLY A 53 10.17 0.67 5.05
N VAL A 54 9.90 1.96 4.85
CA VAL A 54 10.15 2.64 3.56
C VAL A 54 11.62 2.54 3.17
N LEU A 55 12.53 2.87 4.09
CA LEU A 55 13.97 2.79 3.83
C LEU A 55 14.40 1.35 3.52
N LEU A 56 13.93 0.36 4.31
CA LEU A 56 14.25 -1.04 4.07
C LEU A 56 13.84 -1.50 2.66
N ILE A 57 12.64 -1.13 2.21
CA ILE A 57 12.15 -1.51 0.89
C ILE A 57 12.97 -0.84 -0.23
N GLN A 58 13.29 0.45 -0.07
CA GLN A 58 14.10 1.17 -1.06
C GLN A 58 15.50 0.58 -1.20
N GLU A 59 16.17 0.26 -0.10
CA GLU A 59 17.50 -0.37 -0.11
C GLU A 59 17.47 -1.82 -0.64
N ALA A 60 16.34 -2.51 -0.48
CA ALA A 60 16.12 -3.83 -1.08
C ALA A 60 15.77 -3.78 -2.59
N GLY A 61 15.75 -2.59 -3.21
CA GLY A 61 15.40 -2.40 -4.62
C GLY A 61 13.90 -2.38 -4.92
N GLY A 62 13.06 -2.33 -3.89
CA GLY A 62 11.62 -2.18 -4.02
C GLY A 62 11.18 -0.74 -4.31
N LYS A 63 9.87 -0.53 -4.44
CA LYS A 63 9.27 0.77 -4.79
C LYS A 63 8.16 1.14 -3.82
N VAL A 64 8.15 2.40 -3.39
CA VAL A 64 7.15 2.93 -2.45
C VAL A 64 6.56 4.25 -2.98
N THR A 65 5.25 4.27 -3.17
CA THR A 65 4.50 5.39 -3.76
C THR A 65 3.14 5.58 -3.08
N ASP A 66 2.40 6.61 -3.50
CA ASP A 66 0.93 6.63 -3.38
C ASP A 66 0.27 5.91 -4.58
N PHE A 67 -1.07 5.84 -4.61
CA PHE A 67 -1.77 5.21 -5.74
C PHE A 67 -1.69 6.02 -7.05
N GLN A 68 -1.36 7.31 -6.97
CA GLN A 68 -1.12 8.18 -8.12
C GLN A 68 0.26 7.90 -8.74
N GLY A 69 1.14 7.20 -8.03
CA GLY A 69 2.50 6.87 -8.46
C GLY A 69 3.52 7.92 -8.04
N ASN A 70 3.12 8.91 -7.24
CA ASN A 70 4.06 9.87 -6.67
C ASN A 70 4.90 9.20 -5.57
N PRO A 71 6.14 9.66 -5.33
CA PRO A 71 6.94 9.18 -4.22
C PRO A 71 6.17 9.28 -2.89
N TYR A 72 6.19 8.20 -2.10
CA TYR A 72 5.49 8.20 -0.81
C TYR A 72 6.09 9.23 0.14
N GLN A 73 5.22 10.06 0.72
CA GLN A 73 5.56 11.01 1.77
C GLN A 73 5.24 10.39 3.13
N LEU A 74 6.15 10.50 4.11
CA LEU A 74 5.94 9.94 5.45
C LEU A 74 4.69 10.54 6.10
N GLY A 75 3.76 9.67 6.52
CA GLY A 75 2.45 10.09 7.05
C GLY A 75 1.46 10.54 5.97
N GLY A 76 1.74 10.24 4.69
CA GLY A 76 0.81 10.42 3.59
C GLY A 76 -0.47 9.61 3.75
N PRO A 77 -1.54 9.97 3.03
CA PRO A 77 -2.87 9.40 3.24
C PRO A 77 -2.95 7.91 2.90
N VAL A 78 -2.07 7.44 2.02
CA VAL A 78 -1.98 6.05 1.58
C VAL A 78 -0.53 5.72 1.26
N ILE A 79 -0.14 4.48 1.55
CA ILE A 79 1.13 3.89 1.11
C ILE A 79 0.83 2.72 0.17
N LEU A 80 1.61 2.62 -0.90
CA LEU A 80 1.73 1.44 -1.75
C LEU A 80 3.22 1.07 -1.81
N ALA A 81 3.57 -0.07 -1.22
CA ALA A 81 4.94 -0.54 -1.19
C ALA A 81 5.02 -1.92 -1.85
N THR A 82 5.98 -2.15 -2.75
CA THR A 82 6.13 -3.44 -3.43
C THR A 82 7.59 -3.81 -3.62
N ASN A 83 7.83 -5.06 -3.98
CA ASN A 83 9.13 -5.60 -4.43
C ASN A 83 9.67 -4.97 -5.73
N GLY A 84 9.02 -3.93 -6.27
CA GLY A 84 9.38 -3.27 -7.53
C GLY A 84 8.83 -3.96 -8.79
N LEU A 85 8.72 -5.29 -8.78
CA LEU A 85 8.31 -6.09 -9.94
C LEU A 85 6.81 -5.94 -10.27
N ILE A 86 5.96 -5.93 -9.24
CA ILE A 86 4.49 -5.87 -9.41
C ILE A 86 3.90 -4.47 -9.21
N HIS A 87 4.75 -3.43 -9.14
CA HIS A 87 4.32 -2.12 -8.66
C HIS A 87 3.22 -1.49 -9.52
N GLU A 88 3.39 -1.50 -10.84
CA GLU A 88 2.41 -0.89 -11.75
C GLU A 88 1.12 -1.71 -11.86
N GLU A 89 1.19 -3.03 -11.75
CA GLU A 89 0.01 -3.90 -11.73
C GLU A 89 -0.83 -3.64 -10.48
N MET A 90 -0.19 -3.68 -9.31
CA MET A 90 -0.86 -3.44 -8.02
C MET A 90 -1.42 -2.02 -7.94
N ARG A 91 -0.69 -1.02 -8.45
CA ARG A 91 -1.15 0.37 -8.55
C ARG A 91 -2.36 0.50 -9.47
N SER A 92 -2.33 -0.14 -10.64
CA SER A 92 -3.44 -0.10 -11.60
C SER A 92 -4.71 -0.71 -11.00
N ALA A 93 -4.58 -1.85 -10.31
CA ALA A 93 -5.69 -2.46 -9.57
C ALA A 93 -6.20 -1.53 -8.45
N ALA A 94 -5.30 -0.92 -7.67
CA ALA A 94 -5.67 0.01 -6.61
C ALA A 94 -6.47 1.24 -7.12
N LEU A 95 -6.07 1.78 -8.27
CA LEU A 95 -6.77 2.88 -8.94
C LEU A 95 -8.13 2.46 -9.50
N GLU A 96 -8.23 1.25 -10.05
CA GLU A 96 -9.51 0.69 -10.50
C GLU A 96 -10.51 0.59 -9.35
N ILE A 97 -10.08 0.05 -8.21
CA ILE A 97 -10.89 -0.06 -7.00
C ILE A 97 -11.32 1.34 -6.52
N TYR A 98 -10.38 2.29 -6.48
CA TYR A 98 -10.63 3.67 -6.08
C TYR A 98 -11.71 4.36 -6.93
N ARG A 99 -11.68 4.15 -8.25
CA ARG A 99 -12.63 4.74 -9.20
C ARG A 99 -14.04 4.15 -9.08
N ARG A 100 -14.16 2.87 -8.73
CA ARG A 100 -15.46 2.19 -8.58
C ARG A 100 -16.19 2.62 -7.32
N ALA A 101 -15.47 2.81 -6.22
CA ALA A 101 -16.02 3.38 -4.98
C ALA A 101 -14.91 4.07 -4.18
N PRO A 102 -14.85 5.41 -4.18
CA PRO A 102 -13.83 6.13 -3.44
C PRO A 102 -14.01 5.96 -1.94
N ALA A 103 -12.90 5.74 -1.23
CA ALA A 103 -12.85 5.62 0.21
C ALA A 103 -13.45 6.85 0.91
N PRO A 104 -14.33 6.71 1.93
CA PRO A 104 -14.83 7.83 2.70
C PRO A 104 -13.66 8.63 3.32
N GLY A 105 -13.49 9.90 2.92
CA GLY A 105 -12.41 10.77 3.37
C GLY A 105 -11.30 11.05 2.36
N SER A 106 -11.30 10.43 1.17
CA SER A 106 -10.25 10.60 0.15
C SER A 106 -10.37 11.87 -0.72
N ARG A 107 -11.05 12.92 -0.24
CA ARG A 107 -11.36 14.13 -1.03
C ARG A 107 -10.15 14.96 -1.49
N SER A 108 -8.91 14.57 -1.19
CA SER A 108 -7.71 15.34 -1.54
C SER A 108 -6.71 14.64 -2.47
N LEU A 109 -7.11 13.61 -3.23
CA LEU A 109 -6.24 13.03 -4.26
C LEU A 109 -6.17 13.85 -5.57
N GLY A 110 -6.80 15.03 -5.59
CA GLY A 110 -6.65 16.04 -6.63
C GLY A 110 -6.14 17.33 -6.02
N GLY A 111 -4.85 17.57 -6.16
CA GLY A 111 -4.23 18.90 -6.10
C GLY A 111 -3.94 19.35 -7.51
#